data_AF-A0A920R223-F1
#
_entry.id   AF-A0A920R223-F1
#
_cell.length_a   1.000
_cell.length_b   1.000
_cell.length_c   1.000
_cell.angle_alpha   90.00
_cell.angle_beta   90.00
_cell.angle_gamma   90.00
#
_symmetry.space_group_name_H-M   'P 1'
#
loop_
_entity.id
_entity.type
_entity.pdbx_description
1 polymer ?
#
loop_
_entity_poly.entity_id
_entity_poly.type
_entity_poly.pdbx_seq_one_letter_code
_entity_poly.pdbx_strand_id
1 'polypeptide(L)' 'MNGTEFIAQILKQKGRQEMTCFPKQRPIEEAAKTGIRPVMFRHKRVQ' A
#
# COMPACT_ATOMS: atom_id res chain seq x y z
N MET A 1 11.36 7.80 9.82
CA MET A 1 10.48 6.63 9.68
C MET A 1 9.12 6.94 10.28
N ASN A 2 8.16 7.31 9.43
CA ASN A 2 6.75 7.42 9.78
C ASN A 2 6.09 6.03 9.76
N GLY A 3 4.94 5.86 10.41
CA GLY A 3 4.21 4.59 10.46
C GLY A 3 3.91 4.02 9.06
N THR A 4 3.70 4.89 8.06
CA THR A 4 3.50 4.49 6.67
C THR A 4 4.71 3.79 6.05
N GLU A 5 5.92 4.33 6.29
CA GLU A 5 7.19 3.72 5.83
C GLU A 5 7.40 2.36 6.50
N PHE A 6 7.08 2.28 7.80
CA PHE A 6 7.19 1.05 8.57
C PHE A 6 6.26 -0.05 8.04
N ILE A 7 5.01 0.31 7.71
CA ILE A 7 4.06 -0.61 7.06
C ILE A 7 4.61 -1.09 5.71
N ALA A 8 5.12 -0.18 4.88
CA ALA A 8 5.69 -0.54 3.57
C ALA A 8 6.88 -1.51 3.70
N GLN A 9 7.73 -1.34 4.71
CA GLN A 9 8.81 -2.28 4.99
C GLN A 9 8.30 -3.65 5.45
N ILE A 10 7.32 -3.71 6.35
CA ILE A 10 6.74 -4.99 6.80
C ILE A 10 6.13 -5.73 5.61
N LEU A 11 5.40 -5.03 4.74
CA LEU A 11 4.80 -5.63 3.54
C LEU A 11 5.88 -6.18 2.59
N LYS A 12 6.98 -5.45 2.39
CA LYS A 12 8.13 -5.91 1.60
C LYS A 12 8.79 -7.15 2.22
N GLN A 13 9.02 -7.15 3.54
CA GLN A 13 9.58 -8.30 4.26
C GLN A 13 8.71 -9.54 4.15
N LYS A 14 7.38 -9.36 4.10
CA LYS A 14 6.41 -10.45 3.86
C LYS A 14 6.31 -10.88 2.39
N GLY A 15 7.17 -10.35 1.51
CA GLY A 15 7.19 -10.70 0.09
C GLY A 15 5.94 -10.26 -0.68
N ARG A 16 5.21 -9.25 -0.18
CA ARG A 16 4.03 -8.73 -0.88
C ARG A 16 4.46 -7.95 -2.12
N GLN A 17 3.91 -8.32 -3.27
CA GLN A 17 4.19 -7.65 -4.55
C GLN A 17 3.13 -6.60 -4.89
N GLU A 18 1.92 -6.74 -4.37
CA GLU A 18 0.79 -5.86 -4.67
C GLU A 18 0.02 -5.47 -3.41
N MET A 19 -0.54 -4.26 -3.41
CA MET A 19 -1.40 -3.74 -2.35
C MET A 19 -2.65 -3.10 -2.96
N THR A 20 -3.83 -3.56 -2.56
CA THR A 20 -5.10 -2.93 -2.97
C THR A 20 -5.36 -1.69 -2.14
N CYS A 21 -5.67 -0.56 -2.79
CA CYS A 21 -5.83 0.73 -2.11
C CYS A 21 -6.88 1.63 -2.78
N PHE A 22 -7.22 2.73 -2.09
CA PHE A 22 -8.10 3.80 -2.55
C PHE A 22 -7.32 5.11 -2.62
N PRO A 23 -7.60 6.01 -3.58
CA PRO A 23 -6.75 7.16 -3.93
C PRO A 23 -6.43 8.16 -2.80
N LYS A 24 -7.13 8.12 -1.66
CA LYS A 24 -6.89 9.01 -0.51
C LYS A 24 -6.07 8.37 0.63
N GLN A 25 -5.44 7.22 0.39
CA GLN A 25 -4.69 6.49 1.42
C GLN A 25 -3.20 6.87 1.41
N ARG A 26 -2.68 7.34 2.54
CA ARG A 26 -1.26 7.69 2.75
C ARG A 26 -0.22 6.59 2.37
N PRO A 27 -0.46 5.27 2.56
CA PRO A 27 0.53 4.24 2.23
C PRO A 27 0.82 4.01 0.74
N ILE A 28 0.11 4.66 -0.17
CA ILE A 28 0.31 4.44 -1.61
C ILE A 28 1.74 4.81 -2.05
N GLU A 29 2.21 5.98 -1.63
CA GLU A 29 3.50 6.50 -2.09
C GLU A 29 4.67 5.69 -1.54
N GLU A 30 4.63 5.37 -0.24
CA GLU A 30 5.68 4.58 0.42
C GLU A 30 5.70 3.12 -0.05
N ALA A 31 4.53 2.52 -0.30
CA ALA A 31 4.45 1.19 -0.89
C ALA A 31 5.03 1.15 -2.31
N ALA A 32 4.74 2.18 -3.13
CA ALA A 32 5.31 2.28 -4.47
C ALA A 32 6.85 2.39 -4.44
N LYS A 33 7.40 3.21 -3.54
CA LYS A 33 8.86 3.36 -3.34
C LYS A 33 9.55 2.05 -2.94
N THR A 34 8.87 1.17 -2.22
CA THR A 34 9.45 -0.11 -1.78
C THR A 34 9.38 -1.23 -2.82
N GLY A 35 8.72 -0.97 -3.97
CA GLY A 35 8.53 -1.93 -5.07
C GLY A 35 7.20 -2.68 -5.01
N ILE A 36 6.29 -2.28 -4.13
CA ILE A 36 4.95 -2.87 -4.01
C ILE A 36 4.03 -2.12 -4.97
N ARG A 37 3.39 -2.83 -5.90
CA ARG A 37 2.46 -2.27 -6.86
C ARG A 37 1.13 -1.90 -6.18
N PRO A 38 0.75 -0.62 -6.12
CA PRO A 38 -0.57 -0.23 -5.64
C PRO A 38 -1.62 -0.49 -6.73
N VAL A 39 -2.66 -1.25 -6.38
CA VAL A 39 -3.83 -1.51 -7.24
C VAL A 39 -4.99 -0.64 -6.73
N MET A 40 -5.29 0.43 -7.45
CA MET A 40 -6.32 1.38 -7.04
C MET A 40 -7.72 0.92 -7.41
N PHE A 41 -8.61 0.94 -6.42
CA PHE A 41 -10.05 0.77 -6.60
C PHE A 41 -10.75 2.12 -6.41
N ARG A 42 -11.85 2.33 -7.14
CA ARG A 42 -12.67 3.54 -7.03
C ARG A 42 -13.74 3.45 -5.94
N HIS A 43 -14.23 2.24 -5.67
CA HIS A 43 -15.33 2.01 -4.73
C HIS A 43 -14.99 0.87 -3.78
N LYS A 44 -15.24 1.07 -2.48
CA LYS A 44 -15.28 -0.03 -1.52
C LYS A 44 -16.50 -0.89 -1.84
N ARG A 45 -16.38 -2.21 -1.72
CA ARG A 45 -17.59 -3.05 -1.71
C ARG A 45 -18.46 -2.57 -0.54
N VAL A 46 -19.67 -2.13 -0.86
CA VAL A 46 -20.72 -1.92 0.13
C VAL A 46 -21.13 -3.32 0.55
N GLN A 47 -20.81 -3.68 1.80
CA GLN A 47 -21.39 -4.85 2.47
C GLN A 47 -22.69 -4.40 3.12
#